data_AF-A0A2A5HL86-F1
#
_entry.id   AF-A0A2A5HL86-F1
#
_cell.length_a   1.000
_cell.length_b   1.000
_cell.length_c   1.000
_cell.angle_alpha   90.00
_cell.angle_beta   90.00
_cell.angle_gamma   90.00
#
_symmetry.space_group_name_H-M   'P 1'
#
loop_
_entity.id
_entity.type
_entity.pdbx_description
1 polymer ?
#
loop_
_entity_poly.entity_id
_entity_poly.type
_entity_poly.pdbx_seq_one_letter_code
_entity_poly.pdbx_strand_id
1 'polypeptide(L)'
;MEQLKNILLYFFSFVVLLLHPSLNNEKNPLSFVHYHAYGNTFKLKFDDTIDKDKLYIKWTCENQHADCKELAIFEGGKKVNTIPFESGKQELIVYYNNKMIGKIKQTKTKEKHAHAYFVNLSSVHNNAIEFKGEITGPSSAVATMVTTLNNLISQH
;
A
#
# COMPACT_ATOMS: atom_id res chain seq x y z
N MET A 1 4.58 46.33 -7.47
CA MET A 1 4.55 45.42 -6.30
C MET A 1 3.39 44.43 -6.35
N GLU A 2 2.16 44.88 -6.67
CA GLU A 2 1.00 43.97 -6.78
C GLU A 2 1.10 42.96 -7.92
N GLN A 3 1.61 43.34 -9.10
CA GLN A 3 1.80 42.40 -10.21
C GLN A 3 2.74 41.25 -9.84
N LEU A 4 3.85 41.53 -9.15
CA LEU A 4 4.79 40.50 -8.69
C LEU A 4 4.13 39.57 -7.65
N LYS A 5 3.32 40.13 -6.73
CA LYS A 5 2.54 39.34 -5.76
C LYS A 5 1.54 38.43 -6.45
N ASN A 6 0.83 38.93 -7.47
CA ASN A 6 -0.13 38.13 -8.22
C ASN A 6 0.55 37.02 -9.02
N ILE A 7 1.69 37.31 -9.67
CA ILE A 7 2.48 36.30 -10.40
C ILE A 7 2.96 35.19 -9.45
N LEU A 8 3.48 35.55 -8.28
CA LEU A 8 3.87 34.57 -7.25
C LEU A 8 2.69 33.73 -6.78
N LEU A 9 1.53 34.36 -6.54
CA LEU A 9 0.32 33.67 -6.08
C LEU A 9 -0.19 32.67 -7.14
N TYR A 10 -0.19 33.05 -8.41
CA TYR A 10 -0.58 32.15 -9.51
C TYR A 10 0.42 31.02 -9.68
N PHE A 11 1.72 31.29 -9.57
CA PHE A 11 2.76 30.26 -9.62
C PHE A 11 2.60 29.24 -8.48
N PHE A 12 2.40 29.72 -7.24
CA PHE A 12 2.15 28.84 -6.10
C PHE A 12 0.90 27.99 -6.27
N SER A 13 -0.19 28.61 -6.74
CA SER A 13 -1.46 27.90 -7.00
C SER A 13 -1.28 26.83 -8.07
N PHE A 14 -0.51 27.13 -9.13
CA PHE A 14 -0.20 26.18 -10.20
C PHE A 14 0.65 25.01 -9.71
N VAL A 15 1.66 25.26 -8.88
CA VAL A 15 2.50 24.19 -8.28
C VAL A 15 1.66 23.26 -7.38
N VAL A 16 0.76 23.81 -6.56
CA VAL A 16 -0.14 23.01 -5.72
C VAL A 16 -1.08 22.15 -6.58
N LEU A 17 -1.57 22.70 -7.69
CA LEU A 17 -2.44 21.99 -8.62
C LEU A 17 -1.68 20.87 -9.35
N LEU A 18 -0.43 21.11 -9.75
CA LEU A 18 0.46 20.11 -10.37
C LEU A 18 0.83 18.96 -9.44
N LEU A 19 0.89 19.21 -8.12
CA LEU A 19 1.13 18.21 -7.09
C LEU A 19 -0.15 17.46 -6.66
N HIS A 20 -1.31 17.81 -7.22
CA HIS A 20 -2.57 17.21 -6.81
C HIS A 20 -2.59 15.70 -7.16
N PRO A 21 -2.97 14.79 -6.23
CA PRO A 21 -2.94 13.34 -6.45
C PRO A 21 -3.70 12.86 -7.70
N SER A 22 -4.72 13.60 -8.15
CA SER A 22 -5.48 13.28 -9.37
C SER A 22 -4.64 13.38 -10.66
N LEU A 23 -3.54 14.15 -10.65
CA LEU A 23 -2.62 14.28 -11.79
C LEU A 23 -1.50 13.24 -11.78
N ASN A 24 -1.51 12.32 -10.81
CA ASN A 24 -0.63 11.16 -10.75
C ASN A 24 -1.09 10.00 -11.67
N ASN A 25 -2.10 10.22 -12.52
CA ASN A 25 -2.62 9.21 -13.44
C ASN A 25 -1.84 9.26 -14.79
N GLU A 26 -0.97 8.27 -14.96
CA GLU A 26 -0.31 7.77 -16.17
C GLU A 26 0.24 8.75 -17.25
N LYS A 27 1.54 8.56 -17.55
CA LYS A 27 2.30 9.04 -18.72
C LYS A 27 2.61 10.54 -18.78
N ASN A 28 2.91 11.20 -17.66
CA ASN A 28 3.44 12.56 -17.68
C ASN A 28 4.75 12.69 -16.88
N PRO A 29 5.59 13.71 -17.16
CA PRO A 29 6.78 14.00 -16.35
C PRO A 29 6.46 14.36 -14.89
N LEU A 30 5.19 14.67 -14.55
CA LEU A 30 4.76 14.97 -13.18
C LEU A 30 4.76 13.73 -12.29
N SER A 31 4.68 12.51 -12.83
CA SER A 31 4.83 11.27 -12.07
C SER A 31 6.18 11.21 -11.33
N PHE A 32 7.25 11.80 -11.89
CA PHE A 32 8.56 11.90 -11.24
C PHE A 32 8.58 12.89 -10.08
N VAL A 33 7.87 14.01 -10.22
CA VAL A 33 7.71 15.00 -9.15
C VAL A 33 6.85 14.42 -8.02
N HIS A 34 5.76 13.72 -8.34
CA HIS A 34 4.94 13.00 -7.38
C HIS A 34 5.69 11.86 -6.68
N TYR A 35 6.58 11.16 -7.39
CA TYR A 35 7.48 10.17 -6.80
C TYR A 35 8.33 10.79 -5.68
N HIS A 36 8.95 11.94 -5.92
CA HIS A 36 9.77 12.63 -4.92
C HIS A 36 8.95 13.28 -3.80
N ALA A 37 7.74 13.78 -4.09
CA ALA A 37 6.91 14.47 -3.12
C ALA A 37 6.15 13.53 -2.18
N TYR A 38 5.61 12.41 -2.70
CA TYR A 38 4.69 11.54 -1.95
C TYR A 38 5.26 10.16 -1.67
N GLY A 39 6.05 9.63 -2.60
CA GLY A 39 6.55 8.27 -2.56
C GLY A 39 5.48 7.19 -2.38
N ASN A 40 5.91 5.96 -2.04
CA ASN A 40 4.98 4.90 -1.66
C ASN A 40 4.52 5.11 -0.22
N THR A 41 3.21 5.02 0.01
CA THR A 41 2.65 5.11 1.36
C THR A 41 1.95 3.82 1.74
N PHE A 42 2.01 3.47 3.02
CA PHE A 42 1.31 2.32 3.57
C PHE A 42 0.48 2.76 4.76
N LYS A 43 -0.82 2.48 4.72
CA LYS A 43 -1.77 2.72 5.81
C LYS A 43 -2.49 1.44 6.16
N LEU A 44 -2.47 1.12 7.45
CA LEU A 44 -3.16 -0.02 8.03
C LEU A 44 -4.24 0.50 8.98
N LYS A 45 -5.47 0.03 8.80
CA LYS A 45 -6.58 0.19 9.73
C LYS A 45 -7.04 -1.19 10.17
N PHE A 46 -7.38 -1.33 11.43
CA PHE A 46 -7.98 -2.54 11.97
C PHE A 46 -8.90 -2.18 13.13
N ASP A 47 -9.92 -2.99 13.35
CA ASP A 47 -10.82 -2.84 14.49
C ASP A 47 -10.09 -3.17 15.81
N ASP A 48 -10.53 -2.60 16.93
CA ASP A 48 -9.89 -2.74 18.25
C ASP A 48 -9.83 -4.18 18.78
N THR A 49 -10.61 -5.09 18.21
CA THR A 49 -10.61 -6.51 18.58
C THR A 49 -9.47 -7.30 17.94
N ILE A 50 -8.79 -6.74 16.95
CA ILE A 50 -7.67 -7.36 16.26
C ILE A 50 -6.38 -7.04 17.02
N ASP A 51 -5.75 -8.09 17.55
CA ASP A 51 -4.47 -7.99 18.24
C ASP A 51 -3.35 -7.67 17.25
N LYS A 52 -2.90 -6.41 17.26
CA LYS A 52 -1.87 -5.91 16.33
C LYS A 52 -0.53 -6.64 16.45
N ASP A 53 -0.22 -7.24 17.59
CA ASP A 53 1.06 -7.93 17.79
C ASP A 53 1.09 -9.28 17.07
N LYS A 54 -0.08 -9.81 16.71
CA LYS A 54 -0.26 -11.01 15.88
C LYS A 54 -0.27 -10.73 14.38
N LEU A 55 -0.22 -9.46 13.96
CA LEU A 55 -0.20 -9.07 12.55
C LEU A 55 1.22 -9.11 11.99
N TYR A 56 1.35 -9.75 10.83
CA TYR A 56 2.55 -9.71 10.02
C TYR A 56 2.17 -9.37 8.58
N ILE A 57 2.78 -8.33 8.03
CA ILE A 57 2.53 -7.88 6.66
C ILE A 57 3.84 -7.88 5.92
N LYS A 58 3.90 -8.64 4.82
CA LYS A 58 5.07 -8.67 3.94
C LYS A 58 4.72 -8.18 2.54
N TRP A 59 5.70 -7.56 1.94
CA TRP A 59 5.72 -7.23 0.52
C TRP A 59 6.65 -8.20 -0.20
N THR A 60 6.23 -8.69 -1.35
CA THR A 60 7.01 -9.55 -2.23
C THR A 60 6.89 -9.06 -3.67
N CYS A 61 7.84 -9.45 -4.52
CA CYS A 61 7.79 -9.19 -5.95
C CYS A 61 8.27 -10.37 -6.78
N GLU A 62 8.21 -10.21 -8.09
CA GLU A 62 8.79 -11.08 -9.08
C GLU A 62 9.35 -10.13 -10.14
N ASN A 63 10.69 -10.08 -10.27
CA ASN A 63 11.32 -9.35 -11.35
C ASN A 63 11.67 -10.36 -12.45
N GLN A 64 11.54 -10.00 -13.73
CA GLN A 64 11.70 -10.94 -14.86
C GLN A 64 13.08 -11.64 -14.92
N HIS A 65 14.05 -11.17 -14.13
CA HIS A 65 15.44 -11.62 -14.15
C HIS A 65 16.04 -11.95 -12.77
N ALA A 66 15.26 -11.94 -11.67
CA ALA A 66 15.75 -12.32 -10.35
C ALA A 66 14.62 -12.68 -9.36
N ASP A 67 14.90 -13.64 -8.47
CA ASP A 67 14.05 -13.92 -7.31
C ASP A 67 14.00 -12.70 -6.40
N CYS A 68 12.80 -12.23 -6.11
CA CYS A 68 12.61 -11.03 -5.32
C CYS A 68 12.86 -11.29 -3.84
N LYS A 69 13.38 -10.26 -3.18
CA LYS A 69 13.52 -10.20 -1.73
C LYS A 69 12.14 -10.03 -1.06
N GLU A 70 11.78 -10.96 -0.19
CA GLU A 70 10.68 -10.74 0.74
C GLU A 70 11.06 -9.62 1.73
N LEU A 71 10.13 -8.70 1.98
CA LEU A 71 10.33 -7.58 2.90
C LEU A 71 9.17 -7.48 3.89
N ALA A 72 9.47 -7.58 5.18
CA ALA A 72 8.50 -7.28 6.24
C ALA A 72 8.17 -5.78 6.21
N ILE A 73 6.89 -5.42 6.17
CA ILE A 73 6.39 -4.04 6.19
C ILE A 73 5.85 -3.68 7.57
N PHE A 74 5.16 -4.63 8.21
CA PHE A 74 4.59 -4.50 9.55
C PHE A 74 4.80 -5.80 10.32
N GLU A 75 5.27 -5.68 11.55
CA GLU A 75 5.56 -6.81 12.44
C GLU A 75 5.50 -6.36 13.89
N GLY A 76 4.90 -7.17 14.77
CA GLY A 76 4.86 -6.90 16.21
C GLY A 76 4.24 -5.54 16.54
N GLY A 77 3.11 -5.22 15.93
CA GLY A 77 2.36 -4.00 16.22
C GLY A 77 2.97 -2.70 15.67
N LYS A 78 4.05 -2.75 14.88
CA LYS A 78 4.74 -1.58 14.32
C LYS A 78 5.08 -1.75 12.85
N LYS A 79 5.14 -0.62 12.14
CA LYS A 79 5.73 -0.54 10.80
C LYS A 79 7.25 -0.69 10.91
N VAL A 80 7.83 -1.61 10.15
CA VAL A 80 9.28 -1.90 10.20
C VAL A 80 10.01 -1.47 8.92
N ASN A 81 9.35 -1.45 7.76
CA ASN A 81 9.94 -0.95 6.50
C ASN A 81 8.92 -0.18 5.65
N THR A 82 9.41 0.48 4.61
CA THR A 82 8.62 1.09 3.53
C THR A 82 8.55 0.17 2.31
N ILE A 83 7.44 0.21 1.58
CA ILE A 83 7.28 -0.55 0.33
C ILE A 83 8.18 0.06 -0.76
N PRO A 84 9.08 -0.73 -1.39
CA PRO A 84 10.03 -0.23 -2.38
C PRO A 84 9.38 0.11 -3.72
N PHE A 85 10.13 0.79 -4.57
CA PHE A 85 9.69 1.26 -5.90
C PHE A 85 10.06 0.28 -7.00
N GLU A 86 9.73 -0.99 -6.84
CA GLU A 86 10.05 -1.98 -7.86
C GLU A 86 9.06 -1.92 -9.02
N SER A 87 9.45 -2.45 -10.19
CA SER A 87 8.53 -2.84 -11.27
C SER A 87 8.18 -4.33 -11.14
N GLY A 88 7.45 -4.87 -12.11
CA GLY A 88 7.09 -6.29 -12.15
C GLY A 88 5.84 -6.63 -11.32
N LYS A 89 5.64 -7.94 -11.12
CA LYS A 89 4.51 -8.43 -10.32
C LYS A 89 4.87 -8.29 -8.85
N GLN A 90 3.91 -7.85 -8.06
CA GLN A 90 4.09 -7.52 -6.65
C GLN A 90 2.89 -7.98 -5.85
N GLU A 91 3.14 -8.39 -4.61
CA GLU A 91 2.08 -8.78 -3.69
C GLU A 91 2.33 -8.12 -2.33
N LEU A 92 1.26 -7.63 -1.71
CA LEU A 92 1.23 -7.31 -0.29
C LEU A 92 0.37 -8.36 0.39
N ILE A 93 0.96 -9.11 1.30
CA ILE A 93 0.35 -10.28 1.94
C ILE A 93 0.22 -10.01 3.44
N VAL A 94 -0.97 -10.23 3.97
CA VAL A 94 -1.30 -10.01 5.38
C VAL A 94 -1.54 -11.35 6.06
N TYR A 95 -0.87 -11.52 7.20
CA TYR A 95 -1.00 -12.66 8.08
C TYR A 95 -1.51 -12.21 9.45
N TYR A 96 -2.31 -13.06 10.07
CA TYR A 96 -2.71 -12.95 11.47
C TYR A 96 -2.44 -14.29 12.15
N ASN A 97 -1.59 -14.29 13.18
CA ASN A 97 -1.15 -15.49 13.89
C ASN A 97 -0.64 -16.59 12.93
N ASN A 98 0.29 -16.23 12.04
CA ASN A 98 0.87 -17.07 10.99
C ASN A 98 -0.10 -17.61 9.92
N LYS A 99 -1.39 -17.25 9.97
CA LYS A 99 -2.37 -17.58 8.94
C LYS A 99 -2.50 -16.43 7.95
N MET A 100 -2.36 -16.70 6.65
CA MET A 100 -2.62 -15.70 5.62
C MET A 100 -4.11 -15.36 5.64
N ILE A 101 -4.42 -14.08 5.88
CA ILE A 101 -5.80 -13.57 5.96
C ILE A 101 -6.20 -12.72 4.76
N GLY A 102 -5.22 -12.32 3.93
CA GLY A 102 -5.47 -11.55 2.73
C GLY A 102 -4.21 -11.28 1.92
N LYS A 103 -4.41 -10.99 0.64
CA LYS A 103 -3.36 -10.47 -0.23
C LYS A 103 -3.93 -9.59 -1.31
N ILE A 104 -3.15 -8.61 -1.74
CA ILE A 104 -3.43 -7.77 -2.89
C ILE A 104 -2.26 -7.87 -3.87
N LYS A 105 -2.58 -8.09 -5.15
CA LYS A 105 -1.60 -8.22 -6.22
C LYS A 105 -1.61 -6.99 -7.11
N GLN A 106 -0.44 -6.62 -7.61
CA GLN A 106 -0.25 -5.50 -8.50
C GLN A 106 0.79 -5.88 -9.56
N THR A 107 0.63 -5.41 -10.80
CA THR A 107 1.72 -5.46 -11.80
C THR A 107 2.11 -4.04 -12.15
N LYS A 108 3.32 -3.63 -11.76
CA LYS A 108 3.87 -2.31 -12.10
C LYS A 108 4.70 -2.41 -13.37
N THR A 109 4.36 -1.62 -14.37
CA THR A 109 5.14 -1.55 -15.62
C THR A 109 6.41 -0.70 -15.48
N LYS A 110 6.51 0.14 -14.43
CA LYS A 110 7.64 1.04 -14.17
C LYS A 110 7.93 1.16 -12.68
N GLU A 111 9.21 1.31 -12.34
CA GLU A 111 9.72 1.42 -10.96
C GLU A 111 9.25 2.73 -10.28
N LYS A 112 9.34 3.86 -10.98
CA LYS A 112 9.10 5.22 -10.45
C LYS A 112 7.64 5.68 -10.39
N HIS A 113 6.70 4.77 -10.16
CA HIS A 113 5.30 5.12 -9.93
C HIS A 113 4.97 5.00 -8.44
N ALA A 114 4.61 6.13 -7.83
CA ALA A 114 4.13 6.20 -6.46
C ALA A 114 2.75 5.58 -6.32
N HIS A 115 2.58 4.76 -5.29
CA HIS A 115 1.30 4.13 -4.94
C HIS A 115 1.01 4.29 -3.45
N ALA A 116 -0.27 4.40 -3.12
CA ALA A 116 -0.73 4.33 -1.75
C ALA A 116 -1.41 3.00 -1.51
N TYR A 117 -0.89 2.26 -0.53
CA TYR A 117 -1.33 0.94 -0.13
C TYR A 117 -2.17 1.08 1.14
N PHE A 118 -3.43 0.67 1.06
CA PHE A 118 -4.38 0.70 2.17
C PHE A 118 -4.80 -0.73 2.49
N VAL A 119 -4.68 -1.10 3.76
CA VAL A 119 -5.22 -2.36 4.29
C VAL A 119 -6.20 -2.01 5.39
N ASN A 120 -7.42 -2.50 5.27
CA ASN A 120 -8.42 -2.46 6.32
C ASN A 120 -8.76 -3.89 6.76
N LEU A 121 -8.67 -4.16 8.05
CA LEU A 121 -9.00 -5.45 8.65
C LEU A 121 -10.17 -5.27 9.61
N SER A 122 -11.23 -6.04 9.39
CA SER A 122 -12.39 -5.99 10.28
C SER A 122 -12.71 -7.37 10.82
N SER A 123 -13.05 -7.42 12.11
CA SER A 123 -13.54 -8.65 12.72
C SER A 123 -14.97 -8.87 12.28
N VAL A 124 -15.26 -10.01 11.67
CA VAL A 124 -16.61 -10.38 11.24
C VAL A 124 -17.12 -11.58 12.06
N HIS A 125 -18.41 -11.90 11.93
CA HIS A 125 -19.03 -12.99 12.67
C HIS A 125 -18.30 -14.33 12.47
N ASN A 126 -18.48 -15.25 13.42
CA ASN A 126 -17.89 -16.60 13.41
C ASN A 126 -16.36 -16.63 13.48
N ASN A 127 -15.76 -15.74 14.30
CA ASN A 127 -14.31 -15.71 14.53
C ASN A 127 -13.53 -15.61 13.21
N ALA A 128 -13.89 -14.66 12.36
CA ALA A 128 -13.27 -14.46 11.06
C ALA A 128 -12.77 -13.03 10.91
N ILE A 129 -11.73 -12.85 10.11
CA ILE A 129 -11.21 -11.52 9.74
C ILE A 129 -11.54 -11.29 8.27
N GLU A 130 -12.20 -10.17 7.99
CA GLU A 130 -12.30 -9.61 6.65
C GLU A 130 -11.07 -8.73 6.38
N PHE A 131 -10.36 -9.04 5.31
CA PHE A 131 -9.33 -8.22 4.70
C PHE A 131 -9.92 -7.43 3.53
N LYS A 132 -9.65 -6.14 3.50
CA LYS A 132 -9.88 -5.24 2.36
C LYS A 132 -8.58 -4.50 2.04
N GLY A 133 -7.95 -4.86 0.92
CA GLY A 133 -6.77 -4.19 0.38
C GLY A 133 -7.14 -3.28 -0.78
N GLU A 134 -6.54 -2.09 -0.82
CA GLU A 134 -6.63 -1.16 -1.93
C GLU A 134 -5.24 -0.58 -2.25
N ILE A 135 -4.89 -0.54 -3.52
CA ILE A 135 -3.72 0.15 -4.04
C ILE A 135 -4.22 1.25 -4.95
N THR A 136 -3.91 2.51 -4.63
CA THR A 136 -4.21 3.65 -5.49
C THR A 136 -2.94 4.18 -6.15
N GLY A 137 -3.08 4.69 -7.37
CA GLY A 137 -1.99 5.13 -8.23
C GLY A 137 -2.13 4.58 -9.64
N PRO A 138 -1.10 4.75 -10.50
CA PRO A 138 -1.13 4.33 -11.91
C PRO A 138 -1.54 2.88 -12.15
N SER A 139 -1.13 1.97 -11.27
CA SER A 139 -1.43 0.55 -11.38
C SER A 139 -2.30 0.13 -10.19
N SER A 140 -3.52 0.64 -10.13
CA SER A 140 -4.41 0.38 -9.00
C SER A 140 -4.87 -1.08 -8.90
N ALA A 141 -5.24 -1.50 -7.69
CA ALA A 141 -5.79 -2.82 -7.44
C ALA A 141 -6.70 -2.78 -6.19
N VAL A 142 -7.65 -3.69 -6.12
CA VAL A 142 -8.51 -3.90 -4.95
C VAL A 142 -8.64 -5.41 -4.72
N ALA A 143 -8.64 -5.83 -3.45
CA ALA A 143 -8.86 -7.22 -3.08
C ALA A 143 -9.61 -7.31 -1.77
N THR A 144 -10.58 -8.22 -1.70
CA THR A 144 -11.32 -8.54 -0.47
C THR A 144 -11.23 -10.03 -0.20
N MET A 145 -11.01 -10.41 1.06
CA MET A 145 -10.95 -11.81 1.48
C MET A 145 -11.52 -11.94 2.89
N VAL A 146 -12.29 -12.99 3.16
CA VAL A 146 -12.75 -13.32 4.51
C VAL A 146 -12.10 -14.62 4.93
N THR A 147 -11.44 -14.61 6.10
CA THR A 147 -10.69 -15.76 6.61
C THR A 147 -11.19 -16.13 8.00
N THR A 148 -11.79 -17.31 8.13
CA THR A 148 -12.17 -17.88 9.42
C THR A 148 -10.93 -18.29 10.20
N LEU A 149 -10.85 -17.90 11.47
CA LEU A 149 -9.74 -18.16 12.38
C LEU A 149 -9.92 -19.44 13.22
N ASN A 150 -10.82 -20.34 12.82
CA ASN A 150 -11.10 -21.59 13.53
C ASN A 150 -9.83 -22.23 14.07
N ASN A 151 -9.87 -22.56 15.36
CA ASN A 151 -8.72 -22.94 16.15
C ASN A 151 -7.90 -24.04 15.47
N LEU A 152 -6.59 -23.81 15.44
CA LEU A 152 -5.57 -24.82 15.65
C LEU A 152 -5.88 -25.56 16.97
N ILE A 153 -6.83 -26.50 16.94
CA ILE A 153 -6.91 -27.59 17.91
C ILE A 153 -6.75 -28.86 17.10
N SER A 154 -5.75 -29.65 17.49
CA SER A 154 -5.34 -30.92 16.91
C SER A 154 -4.42 -30.82 15.69
N GLN A 155 -3.11 -30.83 15.97
CA GLN A 155 -2.27 -31.94 15.54
C GLN A 155 -0.99 -31.96 16.40
N HIS A 156 -1.05 -32.85 17.40
CA HIS A 156 0.02 -33.44 18.23
C HIS A 156 0.86 -32.56 19.15
#